data_AF-A0A1H5B3J5-F1
#
_entry.id   AF-A0A1H5B3J5-F1
#
_cell.length_a   1.000
_cell.length_b   1.000
_cell.length_c   1.000
_cell.angle_alpha   90.00
_cell.angle_beta   90.00
_cell.angle_gamma   90.00
#
_symmetry.space_group_name_H-M   'P 1'
#
loop_
_entity.id
_entity.type
_entity.pdbx_description
1 polymer ?
#
loop_
_entity_poly.entity_id
_entity_poly.type
_entity_poly.pdbx_seq_one_letter_code
_entity_poly.pdbx_strand_id
1 'polypeptide(L)'
;MSEQALRQEIAELRAKVEAVDDWAAGVHRVLADVLPFLLRGHPEVEKVQQLLQQADRRYEELSAHPEKSQGPGDAAGLYEPGKMLNRLFGVLGVWPGVAPQLAARESLDRINQAKQ
;
A
#
# COMPACT_ATOMS: atom_id res chain seq x y z
N MET A 1 29.78 -15.22 20.46
CA MET A 1 28.34 -15.50 20.67
C MET A 1 28.08 -16.92 20.22
N SER A 2 27.31 -17.72 20.96
CA SER A 2 27.04 -19.11 20.57
C SER A 2 26.02 -19.17 19.44
N GLU A 3 26.06 -20.24 18.62
CA GLU A 3 25.07 -20.46 17.56
C GLU A 3 23.63 -20.48 18.11
N GLN A 4 23.44 -21.05 19.29
CA GLN A 4 22.15 -21.10 19.96
C GLN A 4 21.66 -19.70 20.37
N ALA A 5 22.55 -18.83 20.85
CA ALA A 5 22.20 -17.45 21.17
C ALA A 5 21.81 -16.65 19.90
N LEU A 6 22.54 -16.85 18.78
CA LEU A 6 22.22 -16.22 17.50
C LEU A 6 20.84 -16.66 16.97
N ARG A 7 20.53 -17.97 17.04
CA ARG A 7 19.21 -18.49 16.62
C ARG A 7 18.07 -17.91 17.44
N GLN A 8 18.27 -17.77 18.74
CA GLN A 8 17.27 -17.17 19.63
C GLN A 8 17.07 -15.69 19.32
N GLU A 9 18.14 -14.93 19.13
CA GLU A 9 18.07 -13.51 18.75
C GLU A 9 17.35 -13.32 17.41
N ILE A 10 17.62 -14.15 16.41
CA ILE A 10 16.90 -14.14 15.12
C ILE A 10 15.41 -14.42 15.32
N ALA A 11 15.05 -15.38 16.17
CA ALA A 11 13.64 -15.70 16.44
C ALA A 11 12.91 -14.52 17.09
N GLU A 12 13.55 -13.84 18.05
CA GLU A 12 13.00 -12.65 18.71
C GLU A 12 12.84 -11.48 17.73
N LEU A 13 13.82 -11.25 16.85
CA LEU A 13 13.73 -10.21 15.82
C LEU A 13 12.61 -10.49 14.83
N ARG A 14 12.45 -11.75 14.39
CA ARG A 14 11.34 -12.15 13.50
C ARG A 14 9.99 -11.90 14.16
N ALA A 15 9.81 -12.32 15.41
CA ALA A 15 8.57 -12.09 16.14
C ALA A 15 8.24 -10.58 16.29
N LYS A 16 9.27 -9.75 16.50
CA LYS A 16 9.09 -8.29 16.55
C LYS A 16 8.67 -7.71 15.19
N VAL A 17 9.27 -8.17 14.09
CA VAL A 17 8.89 -7.74 12.74
C VAL A 17 7.47 -8.16 12.41
N GLU A 18 7.09 -9.40 12.71
CA GLU A 18 5.73 -9.91 12.50
C GLU A 18 4.70 -9.09 13.29
N ALA A 19 4.97 -8.78 14.57
CA ALA A 19 4.07 -7.96 15.37
C ALA A 19 3.86 -6.54 14.83
N VAL A 20 4.91 -5.94 14.24
CA VAL A 20 4.80 -4.61 13.59
C VAL A 20 4.00 -4.70 12.30
N ASP A 21 4.21 -5.75 11.51
CA ASP A 21 3.49 -5.98 10.25
C ASP A 21 2.00 -6.22 10.49
N ASP A 22 1.65 -7.07 11.47
CA ASP A 22 0.26 -7.32 11.89
C ASP A 22 -0.45 -6.03 12.32
N TRP A 23 0.25 -5.17 13.08
CA TRP A 23 -0.29 -3.89 13.49
C TRP A 23 -0.53 -2.95 12.29
N ALA A 24 0.43 -2.84 11.37
CA ALA A 24 0.31 -2.01 10.17
C ALA A 24 -0.82 -2.51 9.25
N ALA A 25 -0.93 -3.83 9.07
CA ALA A 25 -2.02 -4.46 8.32
C ALA A 25 -3.38 -4.21 8.99
N GLY A 26 -3.46 -4.27 10.32
CA GLY A 26 -4.65 -3.94 11.09
C GLY A 26 -5.11 -2.50 10.88
N VAL A 27 -4.19 -1.52 10.93
CA VAL A 27 -4.50 -0.11 10.65
C VAL A 27 -4.98 0.07 9.21
N HIS A 28 -4.28 -0.53 8.24
CA HIS A 28 -4.67 -0.46 6.83
C HIS A 28 -6.08 -1.03 6.61
N ARG A 29 -6.40 -2.15 7.24
CA ARG A 29 -7.71 -2.79 7.17
C ARG A 29 -8.82 -1.89 7.71
N VAL A 30 -8.60 -1.27 8.88
CA VAL A 30 -9.58 -0.33 9.46
C VAL A 30 -9.83 0.85 8.52
N LEU A 31 -8.77 1.42 7.93
CA LEU A 31 -8.90 2.50 6.96
C LEU A 31 -9.68 2.06 5.71
N ALA A 32 -9.37 0.86 5.19
CA ALA A 32 -10.05 0.29 4.05
C ALA A 32 -11.56 0.05 4.28
N ASP A 33 -11.93 -0.33 5.50
CA ASP A 33 -13.33 -0.62 5.85
C ASP A 33 -14.14 0.67 6.14
N VAL A 34 -13.52 1.70 6.73
CA VAL A 34 -14.24 2.91 7.17
C VAL A 34 -14.28 3.98 6.08
N LEU A 35 -13.14 4.26 5.43
CA LEU A 35 -13.02 5.41 4.52
C LEU A 35 -13.98 5.40 3.32
N PRO A 36 -14.35 4.26 2.69
CA PRO A 36 -15.31 4.28 1.59
C PRO A 36 -16.65 4.91 1.94
N PHE A 37 -17.11 4.77 3.19
CA PHE A 37 -18.36 5.37 3.64
C PHE A 37 -18.23 6.87 3.89
N LEU A 38 -17.04 7.33 4.28
CA LEU A 38 -16.76 8.73 4.57
C LEU A 38 -16.42 9.54 3.31
N LEU A 39 -15.78 8.91 2.32
CA LEU A 39 -15.25 9.59 1.14
C LEU A 39 -16.26 9.69 -0.01
N ARG A 40 -17.24 8.78 -0.12
CA ARG A 40 -18.24 8.84 -1.19
C ARG A 40 -19.09 10.10 -1.07
N GLY A 41 -19.03 10.96 -2.08
CA GLY A 41 -19.72 12.25 -2.09
C GLY A 41 -19.09 13.31 -1.19
N HIS A 42 -17.93 13.05 -0.60
CA HIS A 42 -17.20 14.03 0.20
C HIS A 42 -16.64 15.16 -0.69
N PRO A 43 -16.73 16.44 -0.29
CA PRO A 43 -16.27 17.56 -1.13
C PRO A 43 -14.77 17.50 -1.47
N GLU A 44 -13.95 16.98 -0.56
CA GLU A 44 -12.50 16.84 -0.74
C GLU A 44 -12.06 15.50 -1.35
N VAL A 45 -12.99 14.67 -1.87
CA VAL A 45 -12.66 13.31 -2.34
C VAL A 45 -11.59 13.32 -3.45
N GLU A 46 -11.63 14.30 -4.35
CA GLU A 46 -10.65 14.43 -5.44
C GLU A 46 -9.24 14.73 -4.89
N LYS A 47 -9.15 15.55 -3.84
CA LYS A 47 -7.87 15.85 -3.18
C LYS A 47 -7.30 14.61 -2.50
N VAL A 48 -8.14 13.84 -1.82
CA VAL A 48 -7.74 12.56 -1.22
C VAL A 48 -7.27 11.59 -2.30
N GLN A 49 -8.01 11.46 -3.40
CA GLN A 49 -7.64 10.63 -4.53
C GLN A 49 -6.28 11.02 -5.10
N GLN A 50 -6.01 12.32 -5.29
CA GLN A 50 -4.73 12.80 -5.80
C GLN A 50 -3.56 12.43 -4.89
N LEU A 51 -3.71 12.54 -3.58
CA LEU A 51 -2.68 12.14 -2.62
C LEU A 51 -2.38 10.64 -2.70
N LEU A 52 -3.42 9.81 -2.77
CA LEU A 52 -3.26 8.36 -2.89
C LEU A 52 -2.70 7.94 -4.25
N GLN A 53 -3.04 8.65 -5.33
CA GLN A 53 -2.44 8.47 -6.65
C GLN A 53 -0.96 8.85 -6.69
N GLN A 54 -0.55 9.88 -5.95
CA GLN A 54 0.87 10.23 -5.82
C GLN A 54 1.65 9.12 -5.12
N ALA A 55 1.09 8.54 -4.05
CA ALA A 55 1.68 7.38 -3.40
C ALA A 55 1.76 6.16 -4.35
N ASP A 56 0.70 5.89 -5.12
CA ASP A 56 0.70 4.82 -6.13
C ASP A 56 1.81 5.01 -7.17
N ARG A 57 1.95 6.22 -7.73
CA ARG A 57 3.02 6.52 -8.68
C ARG A 57 4.41 6.41 -8.07
N ARG A 58 4.61 6.92 -6.85
CA ARG A 58 5.92 6.88 -6.19
C ARG A 58 6.32 5.46 -5.79
N TYR A 59 5.35 4.64 -5.39
CA TYR A 59 5.54 3.21 -5.18
C TYR A 59 6.06 2.55 -6.47
N GLU A 60 5.34 2.68 -7.58
CA GLU A 60 5.71 2.03 -8.85
C GLU A 60 7.08 2.51 -9.36
N GLU A 61 7.38 3.81 -9.23
CA GLU A 61 8.68 4.34 -9.60
C GLU A 61 9.81 3.73 -8.77
N LEU A 62 9.68 3.67 -7.45
CA LEU A 62 10.74 3.14 -6.57
C LEU A 62 10.83 1.62 -6.60
N SER A 63 9.73 0.92 -6.91
CA SER A 63 9.74 -0.53 -7.13
C SER A 63 10.49 -0.88 -8.42
N ALA A 64 10.33 -0.10 -9.49
CA ALA A 64 11.04 -0.30 -10.76
C ALA A 64 12.47 0.25 -10.73
N HIS A 65 12.70 1.34 -10.00
CA HIS A 65 13.94 2.10 -9.98
C HIS A 65 14.35 2.49 -8.55
N PRO A 66 14.85 1.55 -7.73
CA PRO A 66 15.27 1.84 -6.35
C PRO A 66 16.34 2.94 -6.26
N GLU A 67 17.16 3.10 -7.30
CA GLU A 67 18.19 4.15 -7.42
C GLU A 67 17.63 5.57 -7.44
N LYS A 68 16.33 5.74 -7.72
CA LYS A 68 15.65 7.05 -7.67
C LYS A 68 15.21 7.47 -6.27
N SER A 69 15.56 6.68 -5.25
CA SER A 69 15.35 7.05 -3.85
C SER A 69 16.10 8.33 -3.49
N GLN A 70 15.43 9.22 -2.77
CA GLN A 70 15.98 10.47 -2.23
C GLN A 70 16.60 10.30 -0.83
N GLY A 71 16.58 9.09 -0.28
CA GLY A 71 17.20 8.77 1.01
C GLY A 71 16.36 7.86 1.92
N PRO A 72 16.73 7.74 3.21
CA PRO A 72 16.15 6.76 4.15
C PRO A 72 14.63 6.87 4.39
N GLY A 73 14.01 8.01 4.06
CA GLY A 73 12.57 8.24 4.17
C GLY A 73 11.79 8.06 2.86
N ASP A 74 12.42 7.52 1.83
CA ASP A 74 11.88 7.43 0.48
C ASP A 74 12.16 6.05 -0.13
N ALA A 75 11.42 5.08 0.39
CA ALA A 75 11.46 3.68 -0.03
C ALA A 75 10.07 3.23 -0.48
N ALA A 76 9.99 2.32 -1.45
CA ALA A 76 8.72 1.86 -2.02
C ALA A 76 7.71 1.41 -0.94
N GLY A 77 8.17 0.65 0.06
CA GLY A 77 7.31 0.16 1.15
C GLY A 77 6.60 1.26 1.96
N LEU A 78 7.13 2.49 2.00
CA LEU A 78 6.47 3.61 2.67
C LEU A 78 5.24 4.13 1.90
N TYR A 79 5.19 3.90 0.59
CA TYR A 79 4.09 4.33 -0.28
C TYR A 79 3.08 3.21 -0.56
N GLU A 80 3.42 1.97 -0.23
CA GLU A 80 2.60 0.79 -0.49
C GLU A 80 1.20 0.86 0.12
N PRO A 81 0.99 1.27 1.39
CA PRO A 81 -0.34 1.40 1.96
C PRO A 81 -1.23 2.35 1.16
N GLY A 82 -0.67 3.50 0.75
CA GLY A 82 -1.38 4.51 -0.05
C GLY A 82 -1.74 4.01 -1.45
N LYS A 83 -0.80 3.33 -2.10
CA LYS A 83 -1.02 2.60 -3.37
C LYS A 83 -2.15 1.57 -3.24
N MET A 84 -2.15 0.76 -2.18
CA MET A 84 -3.19 -0.25 -1.96
C MET A 84 -4.58 0.39 -1.76
N LEU A 85 -4.67 1.44 -0.94
CA LEU A 85 -5.92 2.17 -0.73
C LEU A 85 -6.40 2.83 -2.02
N ASN A 86 -5.52 3.47 -2.79
CA ASN A 86 -5.86 4.08 -4.08
C ASN A 86 -6.58 3.08 -5.01
N ARG A 87 -5.98 1.90 -5.17
CA ARG A 87 -6.49 0.85 -6.07
C ARG A 87 -7.78 0.24 -5.54
N LEU A 88 -7.82 -0.10 -4.26
CA LEU A 88 -9.01 -0.65 -3.62
C LEU A 88 -10.20 0.29 -3.77
N PHE A 89 -10.01 1.57 -3.50
CA PHE A 89 -11.08 2.58 -3.56
C PHE A 89 -11.56 2.83 -5.00
N GLY A 90 -10.69 2.67 -6.00
CA GLY A 90 -11.10 2.63 -7.41
C GLY A 90 -12.04 1.44 -7.70
N VAL A 91 -11.67 0.24 -7.24
CA VAL A 91 -12.50 -0.98 -7.39
C VAL A 91 -13.84 -0.85 -6.65
N LEU A 92 -13.87 -0.19 -5.49
CA LEU A 92 -15.08 0.04 -4.70
C LEU A 92 -15.94 1.22 -5.18
N GLY A 93 -15.54 1.90 -6.25
CA GLY A 93 -16.24 3.05 -6.81
C GLY A 93 -16.31 4.25 -5.88
N VAL A 94 -15.28 4.47 -5.08
CA VAL A 94 -15.16 5.65 -4.20
C VAL A 94 -14.76 6.88 -5.00
N TRP A 95 -13.95 6.70 -6.05
CA TRP A 95 -13.38 7.79 -6.83
C TRP A 95 -14.33 8.38 -7.87
N PRO A 96 -14.51 9.71 -7.90
CA PRO A 96 -15.32 10.36 -8.91
C PRO A 96 -14.69 10.17 -10.30
N GLY A 97 -15.52 9.92 -11.31
CA GLY A 97 -15.07 9.77 -12.70
C GLY A 97 -14.28 8.49 -12.99
N VAL A 98 -14.07 7.60 -12.01
CA VAL A 98 -13.40 6.32 -12.22
C VAL A 98 -14.46 5.20 -12.29
N ALA A 99 -14.52 4.51 -13.43
CA ALA A 99 -15.39 3.35 -13.59
C ALA A 99 -14.84 2.15 -12.78
N PRO A 100 -15.60 1.58 -11.82
CA PRO A 100 -15.11 0.50 -10.95
C PRO A 100 -14.68 -0.75 -11.73
N GLN A 101 -15.39 -1.06 -12.81
CA GLN A 101 -15.10 -2.22 -13.66
C GLN A 101 -13.75 -2.06 -14.39
N LEU A 102 -13.43 -0.83 -14.81
CA LEU A 102 -12.14 -0.52 -15.42
C LEU A 102 -11.02 -0.62 -14.40
N ALA A 103 -11.20 -0.03 -13.21
CA ALA A 103 -10.23 -0.11 -12.12
C ALA A 103 -9.95 -1.56 -11.68
N ALA A 104 -10.98 -2.41 -11.65
CA ALA A 104 -10.84 -3.84 -11.37
C ALA A 104 -10.02 -4.55 -12.46
N ARG A 105 -10.31 -4.28 -13.74
CA ARG A 105 -9.56 -4.84 -14.87
C ARG A 105 -8.09 -4.44 -14.83
N GLU A 106 -7.79 -3.16 -14.66
CA GLU A 106 -6.41 -2.66 -14.54
C GLU A 106 -5.66 -3.27 -13.36
N SER A 107 -6.36 -3.58 -12.27
CA SER A 107 -5.76 -4.26 -11.11
C SER A 107 -5.40 -5.71 -11.43
N LEU A 108 -6.27 -6.43 -12.14
CA LEU A 108 -6.01 -7.80 -12.60
C LEU A 108 -4.86 -7.85 -13.62
N ASP A 109 -4.83 -6.93 -14.58
CA ASP A 109 -3.80 -6.87 -15.61
C ASP A 109 -2.40 -6.67 -14.98
N ARG A 110 -2.30 -5.80 -13.96
CA ARG A 110 -1.06 -5.61 -13.19
C ARG A 110 -0.62 -6.86 -12.43
N ILE A 111 -1.55 -7.59 -11.81
CA ILE A 111 -1.24 -8.85 -11.12
C ILE A 111 -0.72 -9.89 -12.11
N ASN A 112 -1.29 -9.95 -13.31
CA ASN A 112 -0.85 -10.89 -14.35
C ASN A 112 0.53 -10.53 -14.90
N GLN A 113 0.83 -9.24 -15.06
CA GLN A 113 2.16 -8.76 -15.49
C GLN A 113 3.24 -9.05 -14.45
N ALA A 114 2.95 -8.91 -13.16
CA ALA A 114 3.91 -9.18 -12.09
C ALA A 114 4.26 -10.68 -11.91
N LYS A 115 3.51 -11.59 -12.55
CA LYS A 115 3.73 -13.04 -12.49
C LYS A 115 4.54 -13.59 -13.68
N GLN A 116 4.80 -12.76 -14.69
CA GLN A 116 5.60 -13.10 -15.87
C GLN A 116 7.06 -12.71 -15.65
#